data_AF-A0AA39NJG7-F1
#
_entry.id   AF-A0AA39NJG7-F1
#
_cell.length_a   1.000
_cell.length_b   1.000
_cell.length_c   1.000
_cell.angle_alpha   90.00
_cell.angle_beta   90.00
_cell.angle_gamma   90.00
#
_symmetry.space_group_name_H-M   'P 1'
#
loop_
_entity.id
_entity.type
_entity.pdbx_description
1 polymer ?
#
loop_
_entity_poly.entity_id
_entity_poly.type
_entity_poly.pdbx_seq_one_letter_code
_entity_poly.pdbx_strand_id
1 'polypeptide(L)'
;MPSKVYGVNLGSWLVLESWMLPQEWINMGGQQCNDCSQCIATEFEFARAYPDTVDAKFAEHWSSWFNQSDVNDLVEAGINTVRIPLGYWIVEALVDRKTEFYPRGGIHHLKRGLRELKDAGIVSILDHHALPGVQTPGQMFTGRCTSDVEFYTEYNYHRALVWTAVMTALSHLDPDFSNVVAIEAVNEPIMNATQTPGYGDFQKNFVQVVRAVEYTLGIQWNHVPWTWPKMTIITDTTNFTAALENAVPSPFLNPEVRSALKDAVPILVQIGLELGLNDMTHTFGSHYSREPLYTSFMDINWQYNSPPNPSDAQMGPQAYDNHLYYSFGGVADPNEQAYMESICSNSPLVFGEWALSTNFAATDEFLRKWADAQKRAYTKGAGWIFWNFKVEISTLAGDLARQWSYLEGVKRGFFTRDPSQLNDTHVCDGYIQ
;
A
#
# COMPACT_ATOMS: atom_id res chain seq x y z
N MET A 1 13.10 -5.13 6.05
CA MET A 1 12.74 -5.42 4.64
C MET A 1 13.75 -6.41 4.06
N PRO A 2 13.36 -7.38 3.20
CA PRO A 2 14.28 -8.31 2.54
C PRO A 2 15.35 -7.58 1.72
N SER A 3 16.52 -8.18 1.54
CA SER A 3 17.59 -7.60 0.70
C SER A 3 17.21 -7.49 -0.78
N LYS A 4 16.31 -8.38 -1.23
CA LYS A 4 15.63 -8.32 -2.53
C LYS A 4 14.15 -8.60 -2.36
N VAL A 5 13.34 -7.69 -2.88
CA VAL A 5 11.88 -7.78 -2.88
C VAL A 5 11.44 -8.54 -4.13
N TYR A 6 10.72 -9.65 -3.90
CA TYR A 6 10.01 -10.40 -4.92
C TYR A 6 8.56 -10.47 -4.46
N GLY A 7 7.78 -9.48 -4.87
CA GLY A 7 6.49 -9.21 -4.28
C GLY A 7 5.32 -9.18 -5.25
N VAL A 8 4.13 -9.17 -4.66
CA VAL A 8 2.86 -8.90 -5.35
C VAL A 8 2.05 -7.92 -4.53
N ASN A 9 1.19 -7.15 -5.21
CA ASN A 9 0.13 -6.40 -4.54
C ASN A 9 -0.99 -7.36 -4.12
N LEU A 10 -1.72 -7.01 -3.05
CA LEU A 10 -3.00 -7.61 -2.66
C LEU A 10 -4.16 -6.68 -3.05
N GLY A 11 -4.14 -6.23 -4.31
CA GLY A 11 -5.14 -5.37 -4.92
C GLY A 11 -6.52 -6.01 -4.92
N SER A 12 -7.53 -5.14 -4.82
CA SER A 12 -8.94 -5.51 -4.62
C SER A 12 -9.23 -6.35 -3.39
N TRP A 13 -8.34 -6.41 -2.39
CA TRP A 13 -8.67 -7.01 -1.10
C TRP A 13 -9.31 -6.01 -0.15
N LEU A 14 -8.55 -5.05 0.40
CA LEU A 14 -9.06 -4.07 1.38
C LEU A 14 -9.36 -2.70 0.78
N VAL A 15 -9.06 -2.53 -0.52
CA VAL A 15 -9.55 -1.45 -1.38
C VAL A 15 -9.94 -2.08 -2.71
N LEU A 16 -11.24 -2.16 -2.97
CA LEU A 16 -11.83 -2.86 -4.10
C LEU A 16 -11.84 -2.00 -5.36
N GLU A 17 -11.19 -2.49 -6.40
CA GLU A 17 -11.33 -1.98 -7.76
C GLU A 17 -12.15 -2.95 -8.63
N SER A 18 -13.29 -2.46 -9.11
CA SER A 18 -14.32 -3.28 -9.75
C SER A 18 -13.91 -3.88 -11.09
N TRP A 19 -12.86 -3.37 -11.73
CA TRP A 19 -12.32 -3.93 -12.97
C TRP A 19 -11.56 -5.24 -12.76
N MET A 20 -11.06 -5.50 -11.53
CA MET A 20 -10.29 -6.71 -11.21
C MET A 20 -11.18 -7.91 -10.89
N LEU A 21 -12.44 -7.67 -10.51
CA LEU A 21 -13.42 -8.71 -10.18
C LEU A 21 -14.83 -8.35 -10.68
N PRO A 22 -15.00 -8.17 -12.00
CA PRO A 22 -16.21 -7.57 -12.52
C PRO A 22 -17.47 -8.42 -12.28
N GLN A 23 -17.38 -9.76 -12.27
CA GLN A 23 -18.53 -10.63 -12.02
C GLN A 23 -18.92 -10.64 -10.54
N GLU A 24 -17.95 -10.78 -9.63
CA GLU A 24 -18.17 -10.65 -8.19
C GLU A 24 -18.75 -9.28 -7.84
N TRP A 25 -18.22 -8.19 -8.42
CA TRP A 25 -18.74 -6.85 -8.20
C TRP A 25 -20.22 -6.73 -8.58
N ILE A 26 -20.62 -7.25 -9.74
CA ILE A 26 -22.03 -7.30 -10.16
C ILE A 26 -22.86 -8.16 -9.20
N ASN A 27 -22.34 -9.32 -8.76
CA ASN A 27 -23.03 -10.21 -7.83
C ASN A 27 -23.26 -9.53 -6.46
N MET A 28 -22.30 -8.71 -6.01
CA MET A 28 -22.46 -7.91 -4.79
C MET A 28 -23.57 -6.86 -4.95
N GLY A 29 -23.82 -6.37 -6.16
CA GLY A 29 -24.79 -5.29 -6.47
C GLY A 29 -24.14 -4.05 -7.08
N GLY A 30 -22.84 -4.09 -7.35
CA GLY A 30 -22.12 -3.05 -8.05
C GLY A 30 -22.50 -2.95 -9.53
N GLN A 31 -21.97 -1.93 -10.20
CA GLN A 31 -22.23 -1.65 -11.61
C GLN A 31 -20.92 -1.49 -12.37
N GLN A 32 -20.95 -1.82 -13.66
CA GLN A 32 -19.86 -1.62 -14.62
C GLN A 32 -20.24 -0.46 -15.53
N CYS A 33 -19.35 0.51 -15.69
CA CYS A 33 -19.55 1.68 -16.54
C CYS A 33 -18.21 2.20 -17.07
N ASN A 34 -18.27 2.94 -18.19
CA ASN A 34 -17.07 3.55 -18.78
C ASN A 34 -16.53 4.73 -17.95
N ASP A 35 -17.41 5.41 -17.20
CA ASP A 35 -17.06 6.51 -16.31
C ASP A 35 -17.47 6.11 -14.89
N CYS A 36 -16.48 5.79 -14.05
CA CYS A 36 -16.71 5.31 -12.69
C CYS A 36 -17.42 6.30 -11.78
N SER A 37 -17.54 7.58 -12.17
CA SER A 37 -18.27 8.60 -11.41
C SER A 37 -19.79 8.53 -11.62
N GLN A 38 -20.24 7.75 -12.60
CA GLN A 38 -21.65 7.69 -13.03
C GLN A 38 -22.38 6.41 -12.60
N CYS A 39 -21.71 5.50 -11.91
CA CYS A 39 -22.31 4.23 -11.49
C CYS A 39 -21.76 3.76 -10.14
N ILE A 40 -22.31 2.65 -9.64
CA ILE A 40 -21.82 1.98 -8.42
C ILE A 40 -20.52 1.22 -8.73
N ALA A 41 -19.45 1.94 -9.10
CA ALA A 41 -18.14 1.39 -9.50
C ALA A 41 -17.10 1.32 -8.36
N THR A 42 -17.38 1.99 -7.23
CA THR A 42 -16.44 2.16 -6.12
C THR A 42 -17.08 1.79 -4.78
N GLU A 43 -16.25 1.51 -3.77
CA GLU A 43 -16.73 1.21 -2.42
C GLU A 43 -17.63 2.32 -1.85
N PHE A 44 -17.28 3.59 -2.11
CA PHE A 44 -18.07 4.72 -1.64
C PHE A 44 -19.50 4.70 -2.19
N GLU A 45 -19.62 4.49 -3.50
CA GLU A 45 -20.91 4.44 -4.18
C GLU A 45 -21.71 3.20 -3.77
N PHE A 46 -21.02 2.08 -3.54
CA PHE A 46 -21.64 0.86 -3.06
C PHE A 46 -22.19 1.02 -1.64
N ALA A 47 -21.40 1.55 -0.72
CA ALA A 47 -21.81 1.81 0.65
C ALA A 47 -22.98 2.79 0.72
N ARG A 48 -22.99 3.81 -0.16
CA ARG A 48 -24.09 4.76 -0.29
C ARG A 48 -25.38 4.09 -0.80
N ALA A 49 -25.27 3.16 -1.74
CA ALA A 49 -26.42 2.46 -2.31
C ALA A 49 -26.99 1.38 -1.38
N TYR A 50 -26.15 0.74 -0.56
CA TYR A 50 -26.51 -0.43 0.25
C TYR A 50 -26.12 -0.30 1.74
N PRO A 51 -26.49 0.79 2.45
CA PRO A 51 -25.98 1.10 3.78
C PRO A 51 -26.28 0.03 4.84
N ASP A 52 -27.36 -0.74 4.67
CA ASP A 52 -27.78 -1.78 5.64
C ASP A 52 -27.10 -3.14 5.42
N THR A 53 -26.50 -3.36 4.25
CA THR A 53 -25.90 -4.67 3.87
C THR A 53 -24.44 -4.58 3.49
N VAL A 54 -23.89 -3.37 3.35
CA VAL A 54 -22.51 -3.12 2.92
C VAL A 54 -21.49 -3.90 3.74
N ASP A 55 -21.57 -3.86 5.07
CA ASP A 55 -20.57 -4.52 5.92
C ASP A 55 -20.57 -6.04 5.74
N ALA A 56 -21.74 -6.66 5.66
CA ALA A 56 -21.84 -8.11 5.47
C ALA A 56 -21.30 -8.55 4.10
N LYS A 57 -21.57 -7.76 3.05
CA LYS A 57 -21.09 -8.05 1.70
C LYS A 57 -19.58 -7.86 1.58
N PHE A 58 -19.04 -6.81 2.18
CA PHE A 58 -17.59 -6.58 2.20
C PHE A 58 -16.87 -7.60 3.11
N ALA A 59 -17.47 -8.01 4.23
CA ALA A 59 -16.91 -9.09 5.05
C ALA A 59 -16.82 -10.43 4.29
N GLU A 60 -17.84 -10.76 3.48
CA GLU A 60 -17.80 -11.93 2.59
C GLU A 60 -16.66 -11.81 1.58
N HIS A 61 -16.60 -10.70 0.84
CA HIS A 61 -15.53 -10.41 -0.12
C HIS A 61 -14.13 -10.47 0.52
N TRP A 62 -13.90 -9.78 1.63
CA TRP A 62 -12.61 -9.76 2.32
C TRP A 62 -12.18 -11.13 2.87
N SER A 63 -13.13 -12.03 3.12
CA SER A 63 -12.86 -13.39 3.60
C SER A 63 -12.56 -14.36 2.46
N SER A 64 -13.15 -14.16 1.27
CA SER A 64 -13.01 -15.04 0.12
C SER A 64 -11.92 -14.58 -0.85
N TRP A 65 -11.76 -13.27 -1.06
CA TRP A 65 -10.83 -12.70 -2.04
C TRP A 65 -9.38 -12.88 -1.67
N PHE A 66 -9.01 -12.86 -0.39
CA PHE A 66 -7.65 -13.21 0.04
C PHE A 66 -7.71 -14.06 1.29
N ASN A 67 -7.29 -15.32 1.21
CA ASN A 67 -7.35 -16.27 2.31
C ASN A 67 -6.11 -17.17 2.37
N GLN A 68 -6.06 -18.10 3.33
CA GLN A 68 -4.93 -18.99 3.51
C GLN A 68 -4.53 -19.78 2.25
N SER A 69 -5.49 -20.11 1.36
CA SER A 69 -5.16 -20.76 0.09
C SER A 69 -4.31 -19.85 -0.79
N ASP A 70 -4.64 -18.56 -0.86
CA ASP A 70 -3.86 -17.59 -1.62
C ASP A 70 -2.46 -17.43 -1.00
N VAL A 71 -2.35 -17.40 0.33
CA VAL A 71 -1.05 -17.38 1.03
C VAL A 71 -0.20 -18.61 0.65
N ASN A 72 -0.80 -19.79 0.61
CA ASN A 72 -0.10 -21.01 0.20
C ASN A 72 0.38 -20.93 -1.26
N ASP A 73 -0.45 -20.39 -2.16
CA ASP A 73 -0.07 -20.18 -3.57
C ASP A 73 1.09 -19.19 -3.70
N LEU A 74 1.11 -18.13 -2.88
CA LEU A 74 2.23 -17.17 -2.84
C LEU A 74 3.54 -17.82 -2.36
N VAL A 75 3.47 -18.68 -1.35
CA VAL A 75 4.63 -19.47 -0.88
C VAL A 75 5.12 -20.40 -1.97
N GLU A 76 4.24 -21.12 -2.68
CA GLU A 76 4.63 -22.00 -3.80
C GLU A 76 5.29 -21.20 -4.93
N ALA A 77 4.85 -19.96 -5.16
CA ALA A 77 5.43 -19.04 -6.13
C ALA A 77 6.69 -18.29 -5.63
N GLY A 78 7.20 -18.63 -4.43
CA GLY A 78 8.42 -18.06 -3.87
C GLY A 78 8.34 -16.57 -3.50
N ILE A 79 7.13 -16.01 -3.40
CA ILE A 79 6.90 -14.61 -3.04
C ILE A 79 7.32 -14.37 -1.59
N ASN A 80 8.06 -13.28 -1.35
CA ASN A 80 8.60 -12.96 -0.03
C ASN A 80 8.02 -11.68 0.58
N THR A 81 7.33 -10.87 -0.22
CA THR A 81 6.80 -9.57 0.17
C THR A 81 5.41 -9.36 -0.43
N VAL A 82 4.49 -8.77 0.32
CA VAL A 82 3.22 -8.27 -0.21
C VAL A 82 3.07 -6.78 0.06
N ARG A 83 2.50 -6.05 -0.90
CA ARG A 83 2.01 -4.68 -0.70
C ARG A 83 0.49 -4.73 -0.56
N ILE A 84 -0.03 -4.12 0.50
CA ILE A 84 -1.44 -4.20 0.89
C ILE A 84 -2.07 -2.82 0.77
N PRO A 85 -2.85 -2.57 -0.31
CA PRO A 85 -3.65 -1.36 -0.45
C PRO A 85 -4.67 -1.20 0.68
N LEU A 86 -4.62 -0.08 1.40
CA LEU A 86 -5.55 0.26 2.48
C LEU A 86 -6.19 1.61 2.24
N GLY A 87 -7.51 1.68 2.42
CA GLY A 87 -8.22 2.94 2.52
C GLY A 87 -8.18 3.49 3.93
N TYR A 88 -8.19 4.81 4.08
CA TYR A 88 -8.19 5.46 5.38
C TYR A 88 -9.36 5.00 6.28
N TRP A 89 -10.46 4.55 5.66
CA TRP A 89 -11.66 4.05 6.34
C TRP A 89 -11.43 2.74 7.11
N ILE A 90 -10.31 2.05 6.90
CA ILE A 90 -9.92 0.93 7.76
C ILE A 90 -9.75 1.37 9.23
N VAL A 91 -9.44 2.65 9.45
CA VAL A 91 -9.51 3.32 10.75
C VAL A 91 -10.85 4.05 10.82
N GLU A 92 -11.89 3.34 11.23
CA GLU A 92 -13.28 3.81 11.09
C GLU A 92 -13.61 5.12 11.81
N ALA A 93 -12.87 5.44 12.88
CA ALA A 93 -13.01 6.69 13.63
C ALA A 93 -12.65 7.93 12.81
N LEU A 94 -11.91 7.76 11.71
CA LEU A 94 -11.58 8.86 10.79
C LEU A 94 -12.71 9.17 9.81
N VAL A 95 -13.70 8.30 9.64
CA VAL A 95 -14.77 8.46 8.65
C VAL A 95 -15.88 9.34 9.21
N ASP A 96 -16.18 10.48 8.56
CA ASP A 96 -17.38 11.26 8.82
C ASP A 96 -18.60 10.55 8.23
N ARG A 97 -19.22 9.68 9.02
CA ARG A 97 -20.38 8.86 8.63
C ARG A 97 -21.62 9.65 8.19
N LYS A 98 -21.62 10.99 8.27
CA LYS A 98 -22.69 11.84 7.71
C LYS A 98 -22.53 12.09 6.22
N THR A 99 -21.29 12.13 5.74
CA THR A 99 -20.94 12.55 4.37
C THR A 99 -20.11 11.52 3.62
N GLU A 100 -19.48 10.60 4.35
CA GLU A 100 -18.61 9.56 3.83
C GLU A 100 -19.20 8.17 4.07
N PHE A 101 -19.24 7.37 3.00
CA PHE A 101 -19.85 6.05 2.99
C PHE A 101 -18.76 5.02 2.69
N TYR A 102 -18.47 4.13 3.64
CA TYR A 102 -17.48 3.07 3.46
C TYR A 102 -17.85 1.86 4.33
N PRO A 103 -17.49 0.62 3.91
CA PRO A 103 -17.71 -0.57 4.73
C PRO A 103 -16.95 -0.51 6.07
N ARG A 104 -17.44 -1.29 7.04
CA ARG A 104 -16.86 -1.46 8.39
C ARG A 104 -16.30 -2.86 8.59
N GLY A 105 -15.34 -3.01 9.50
CA GLY A 105 -14.76 -4.27 9.93
C GLY A 105 -13.45 -4.67 9.23
N GLY A 106 -12.96 -3.86 8.28
CA GLY A 106 -11.76 -4.18 7.48
C GLY A 106 -10.51 -4.48 8.31
N ILE A 107 -10.36 -3.85 9.48
CA ILE A 107 -9.20 -4.05 10.37
C ILE A 107 -9.09 -5.49 10.89
N HIS A 108 -10.21 -6.20 11.09
CA HIS A 108 -10.21 -7.61 11.48
C HIS A 108 -9.69 -8.51 10.35
N HIS A 109 -10.01 -8.17 9.11
CA HIS A 109 -9.54 -8.92 7.94
C HIS A 109 -8.06 -8.63 7.68
N LEU A 110 -7.60 -7.39 7.86
CA LEU A 110 -6.17 -7.07 7.83
C LEU A 110 -5.39 -7.88 8.88
N LYS A 111 -5.85 -7.89 10.14
CA LYS A 111 -5.23 -8.69 11.21
C LYS A 111 -5.15 -10.17 10.86
N ARG A 112 -6.24 -10.74 10.32
CA ARG A 112 -6.26 -12.13 9.86
C ARG A 112 -5.20 -12.38 8.78
N GLY A 113 -5.20 -11.59 7.70
CA GLY A 113 -4.27 -11.81 6.60
C GLY A 113 -2.81 -11.59 6.99
N LEU A 114 -2.51 -10.58 7.83
CA LEU A 114 -1.15 -10.37 8.35
C LEU A 114 -0.67 -11.53 9.21
N ARG A 115 -1.54 -12.15 10.02
CA ARG A 115 -1.21 -13.40 10.74
C ARG A 115 -0.86 -14.52 9.77
N GLU A 116 -1.69 -14.76 8.76
CA GLU A 116 -1.48 -15.83 7.77
C GLU A 116 -0.16 -15.61 7.00
N LEU A 117 0.14 -14.36 6.60
CA LEU A 117 1.38 -13.96 5.92
C LEU A 117 2.61 -14.10 6.83
N LYS A 118 2.50 -13.67 8.10
CA LYS A 118 3.54 -13.82 9.13
C LYS A 118 3.89 -15.28 9.33
N ASP A 119 2.90 -16.15 9.49
CA ASP A 119 3.10 -17.59 9.70
C ASP A 119 3.75 -18.25 8.48
N ALA A 120 3.54 -17.69 7.28
CA ALA A 120 4.18 -18.09 6.03
C ALA A 120 5.59 -17.47 5.81
N GLY A 121 6.04 -16.56 6.68
CA GLY A 121 7.33 -15.86 6.53
C GLY A 121 7.34 -14.77 5.44
N ILE A 122 6.17 -14.29 5.02
CA ILE A 122 6.01 -13.21 4.04
C ILE A 122 5.90 -11.88 4.78
N VAL A 123 6.73 -10.89 4.39
CA VAL A 123 6.66 -9.54 4.97
C VAL A 123 5.62 -8.67 4.26
N SER A 124 5.13 -7.64 4.93
CA SER A 124 4.08 -6.77 4.42
C SER A 124 4.49 -5.29 4.37
N ILE A 125 4.06 -4.62 3.32
CA ILE A 125 4.06 -3.16 3.16
C ILE A 125 2.61 -2.71 3.27
N LEU A 126 2.32 -1.84 4.25
CA LEU A 126 0.99 -1.23 4.37
C LEU A 126 0.96 0.03 3.53
N ASP A 127 0.10 0.06 2.53
CA ASP A 127 0.01 1.19 1.62
C ASP A 127 -1.23 2.03 1.90
N HIS A 128 -1.03 3.32 2.16
CA HIS A 128 -2.12 4.29 2.26
C HIS A 128 -2.63 4.60 0.85
N HIS A 129 -3.44 3.67 0.34
CA HIS A 129 -3.83 3.60 -1.05
C HIS A 129 -4.96 4.58 -1.41
N ALA A 130 -5.90 4.77 -0.48
CA ALA A 130 -7.02 5.67 -0.63
C ALA A 130 -7.08 6.66 0.53
N LEU A 131 -6.76 7.92 0.22
CA LEU A 131 -6.55 8.96 1.22
C LEU A 131 -7.88 9.64 1.58
N PRO A 132 -8.00 10.24 2.78
CA PRO A 132 -9.12 11.12 3.12
C PRO A 132 -9.26 12.23 2.08
N GLY A 133 -10.48 12.46 1.59
CA GLY A 133 -10.74 13.51 0.60
C GLY A 133 -10.27 13.22 -0.83
N VAL A 134 -9.86 11.99 -1.17
CA VAL A 134 -9.44 11.58 -2.53
C VAL A 134 -8.16 12.31 -2.99
N GLN A 135 -7.07 11.57 -3.19
CA GLN A 135 -5.80 12.13 -3.62
C GLN A 135 -5.68 12.32 -5.13
N THR A 136 -6.43 11.55 -5.93
CA THR A 136 -6.33 11.56 -7.39
C THR A 136 -7.72 11.44 -8.01
N PRO A 137 -8.09 12.35 -8.95
CA PRO A 137 -9.45 12.41 -9.48
C PRO A 137 -9.74 11.26 -10.44
N GLY A 138 -10.99 10.82 -10.49
CA GLY A 138 -11.49 9.89 -11.51
C GLY A 138 -10.93 8.47 -11.41
N GLN A 139 -10.40 8.09 -10.26
CA GLN A 139 -9.78 6.79 -10.04
C GLN A 139 -10.60 5.93 -9.07
N MET A 140 -10.72 4.64 -9.34
CA MET A 140 -11.43 3.70 -8.45
C MET A 140 -10.60 3.35 -7.22
N PHE A 141 -9.28 3.28 -7.38
CA PHE A 141 -8.34 2.93 -6.30
C PHE A 141 -8.34 3.93 -5.13
N THR A 142 -8.91 5.12 -5.30
CA THR A 142 -9.06 6.11 -4.21
C THR A 142 -10.30 5.86 -3.35
N GLY A 143 -11.04 4.77 -3.59
CA GLY A 143 -12.27 4.41 -2.90
C GLY A 143 -13.51 5.20 -3.34
N ARG A 144 -13.32 6.33 -4.04
CA ARG A 144 -14.38 7.19 -4.58
C ARG A 144 -13.94 7.84 -5.89
N CYS A 145 -14.59 7.47 -6.98
CA CYS A 145 -14.33 8.05 -8.29
C CYS A 145 -15.05 9.40 -8.43
N THR A 146 -14.31 10.49 -8.29
CA THR A 146 -14.82 11.86 -8.37
C THR A 146 -13.76 12.82 -8.91
N SER A 147 -14.18 13.97 -9.45
CA SER A 147 -13.28 15.07 -9.78
C SER A 147 -13.00 16.01 -8.59
N ASP A 148 -13.75 15.84 -7.50
CA ASP A 148 -13.64 16.67 -6.29
C ASP A 148 -12.52 16.13 -5.39
N VAL A 149 -11.36 16.77 -5.47
CA VAL A 149 -10.13 16.37 -4.78
C VAL A 149 -9.90 17.32 -3.60
N GLU A 150 -9.98 16.77 -2.40
CA GLU A 150 -9.85 17.51 -1.14
C GLU A 150 -8.67 17.03 -0.27
N PHE A 151 -7.92 16.00 -0.71
CA PHE A 151 -6.79 15.47 0.08
C PHE A 151 -5.73 16.54 0.39
N TYR A 152 -5.43 17.42 -0.57
CA TYR A 152 -4.40 18.46 -0.45
C TYR A 152 -4.86 19.68 0.36
N THR A 153 -5.40 19.41 1.56
CA THR A 153 -5.88 20.39 2.52
C THR A 153 -5.36 20.05 3.92
N GLU A 154 -5.23 21.05 4.79
CA GLU A 154 -4.79 20.82 6.18
C GLU A 154 -5.68 19.79 6.90
N TYR A 155 -7.00 19.83 6.66
CA TYR A 155 -7.96 18.91 7.26
C TYR A 155 -7.71 17.44 6.87
N ASN A 156 -7.55 17.15 5.57
CA ASN A 156 -7.37 15.77 5.12
C ASN A 156 -5.93 15.26 5.31
N TYR A 157 -4.92 16.14 5.27
CA TYR A 157 -3.58 15.82 5.73
C TYR A 157 -3.54 15.41 7.20
N HIS A 158 -4.23 16.15 8.07
CA HIS A 158 -4.33 15.80 9.47
C HIS A 158 -4.92 14.39 9.66
N ARG A 159 -6.03 14.07 9.00
CA ARG A 159 -6.67 12.74 9.05
C ARG A 159 -5.72 11.64 8.58
N ALA A 160 -4.95 11.87 7.51
CA ALA A 160 -3.95 10.91 7.03
C ALA A 160 -2.77 10.73 8.01
N LEU A 161 -2.36 11.78 8.73
CA LEU A 161 -1.35 11.68 9.79
C LEU A 161 -1.87 10.92 11.02
N VAL A 162 -3.15 11.09 11.39
CA VAL A 162 -3.77 10.28 12.45
C VAL A 162 -3.80 8.79 12.05
N TRP A 163 -4.19 8.48 10.81
CA TRP A 163 -4.09 7.13 10.27
C TRP A 163 -2.66 6.57 10.37
N THR A 164 -1.67 7.38 10.02
CA THR A 164 -0.25 6.99 10.07
C THR A 164 0.17 6.61 11.48
N ALA A 165 -0.23 7.40 12.48
CA ALA A 165 0.06 7.11 13.89
C ALA A 165 -0.58 5.78 14.32
N VAL A 166 -1.85 5.56 13.96
CA VAL A 166 -2.59 4.33 14.30
C VAL A 166 -1.93 3.11 13.68
N MET A 167 -1.68 3.12 12.37
CA MET A 167 -1.13 1.98 11.65
C MET A 167 0.33 1.69 12.02
N THR A 168 1.12 2.72 12.33
CA THR A 168 2.49 2.54 12.86
C THR A 168 2.46 1.86 14.22
N ALA A 169 1.56 2.30 15.12
CA ALA A 169 1.45 1.71 16.44
C ALA A 169 0.98 0.25 16.36
N LEU A 170 -0.05 -0.06 15.56
CA LEU A 170 -0.52 -1.44 15.37
C LEU A 170 0.58 -2.35 14.80
N SER A 171 1.34 -1.87 13.82
CA SER A 171 2.49 -2.60 13.23
C SER A 171 3.53 -3.05 14.26
N HIS A 172 3.72 -2.26 15.32
CA HIS A 172 4.64 -2.60 16.39
C HIS A 172 3.97 -3.33 17.57
N LEU A 173 2.71 -3.05 17.86
CA LEU A 173 2.05 -3.48 19.09
C LEU A 173 1.24 -4.77 18.95
N ASP A 174 0.64 -5.04 17.78
CA ASP A 174 -0.12 -6.26 17.54
C ASP A 174 0.82 -7.38 17.04
N PRO A 175 0.94 -8.53 17.74
CA PRO A 175 1.77 -9.65 17.30
C PRO A 175 1.37 -10.23 15.93
N ASP A 176 0.15 -10.01 15.47
CA ASP A 176 -0.28 -10.42 14.13
C ASP A 176 0.21 -9.48 13.04
N PHE A 177 0.70 -8.28 13.39
CA PHE A 177 1.24 -7.29 12.45
C PHE A 177 2.77 -7.28 12.42
N SER A 178 3.45 -8.17 13.16
CA SER A 178 4.91 -8.13 13.33
C SER A 178 5.71 -8.37 12.04
N ASN A 179 5.07 -8.80 10.96
CA ASN A 179 5.67 -8.95 9.63
C ASN A 179 5.56 -7.67 8.78
N VAL A 180 4.95 -6.60 9.28
CA VAL A 180 4.94 -5.29 8.61
C VAL A 180 6.33 -4.67 8.70
N VAL A 181 6.90 -4.34 7.54
CA VAL A 181 8.26 -3.78 7.43
C VAL A 181 8.29 -2.37 6.85
N ALA A 182 7.19 -1.90 6.28
CA ALA A 182 7.08 -0.58 5.68
C ALA A 182 5.65 -0.05 5.72
N ILE A 183 5.55 1.28 5.69
CA ILE A 183 4.29 2.02 5.55
C ILE A 183 4.47 3.09 4.48
N GLU A 184 3.57 3.12 3.49
CA GLU A 184 3.58 4.09 2.40
C GLU A 184 2.69 5.29 2.70
N ALA A 185 3.20 6.48 2.41
CA ALA A 185 2.54 7.73 2.77
C ALA A 185 1.28 8.02 1.94
N VAL A 186 1.39 7.84 0.62
CA VAL A 186 0.34 8.13 -0.37
C VAL A 186 0.60 7.30 -1.61
N ASN A 187 -0.37 6.49 -2.02
CA ASN A 187 -0.39 5.90 -3.36
C ASN A 187 -0.78 6.93 -4.41
N GLU A 188 0.02 7.02 -5.48
CA GLU A 188 -0.30 7.74 -6.72
C GLU A 188 -0.98 9.12 -6.52
N PRO A 189 -0.33 10.11 -5.87
CA PRO A 189 -0.86 11.48 -5.81
C PRO A 189 -0.92 12.11 -7.21
N ILE A 190 -1.58 13.25 -7.34
CA ILE A 190 -1.62 14.01 -8.59
C ILE A 190 -0.19 14.30 -9.07
N MET A 191 0.12 13.91 -10.31
CA MET A 191 1.46 14.08 -10.89
C MET A 191 1.88 15.56 -11.09
N ASN A 192 0.93 16.48 -11.27
CA ASN A 192 1.28 17.90 -11.36
C ASN A 192 1.46 18.51 -9.97
N ALA A 193 2.71 18.78 -9.56
CA ALA A 193 3.00 19.30 -8.22
C ALA A 193 2.37 20.66 -7.92
N THR A 194 1.99 21.44 -8.94
CA THR A 194 1.25 22.71 -8.72
C THR A 194 -0.16 22.49 -8.18
N GLN A 195 -0.67 21.26 -8.24
CA GLN A 195 -2.00 20.85 -7.77
C GLN A 195 -1.94 20.14 -6.41
N THR A 196 -0.75 20.01 -5.81
CA THR A 196 -0.56 19.32 -4.53
C THR A 196 0.05 20.26 -3.47
N PRO A 197 -0.64 21.37 -3.11
CA PRO A 197 -0.12 22.34 -2.15
C PRO A 197 0.16 21.69 -0.79
N GLY A 198 1.31 22.02 -0.18
CA GLY A 198 1.69 21.51 1.14
C GLY A 198 2.15 20.05 1.18
N TYR A 199 2.21 19.35 0.03
CA TYR A 199 2.51 17.91 0.00
C TYR A 199 3.89 17.54 0.57
N GLY A 200 4.92 18.36 0.31
CA GLY A 200 6.24 18.14 0.91
C GLY A 200 6.28 18.28 2.44
N ASP A 201 5.45 19.15 3.00
CA ASP A 201 5.33 19.28 4.46
C ASP A 201 4.54 18.11 5.05
N PHE A 202 3.50 17.64 4.35
CA PHE A 202 2.82 16.40 4.70
C PHE A 202 3.80 15.21 4.75
N GLN A 203 4.67 15.04 3.74
CA GLN A 203 5.66 13.96 3.72
C GLN A 203 6.63 14.03 4.92
N LYS A 204 7.10 15.22 5.30
CA LYS A 204 7.92 15.43 6.50
C LYS A 204 7.16 15.08 7.77
N ASN A 205 5.90 15.50 7.87
CA ASN A 205 5.05 15.22 9.02
C ASN A 205 4.74 13.72 9.15
N PHE A 206 4.50 13.04 8.04
CA PHE A 206 4.31 11.59 7.98
C PHE A 206 5.50 10.85 8.59
N VAL A 207 6.73 11.17 8.17
CA VAL A 207 7.93 10.56 8.76
C VAL A 207 8.03 10.90 10.24
N GLN A 208 7.81 12.16 10.63
CA GLN A 208 7.88 12.55 12.04
C GLN A 208 6.85 11.81 12.91
N VAL A 209 5.64 11.56 12.41
CA VAL A 209 4.63 10.74 13.10
C VAL A 209 5.12 9.31 13.31
N VAL A 210 5.61 8.65 12.24
CA VAL A 210 6.14 7.28 12.32
C VAL A 210 7.26 7.21 13.36
N ARG A 211 8.22 8.13 13.29
CA ARG A 211 9.36 8.15 14.22
C ARG A 211 8.98 8.52 15.64
N ALA A 212 7.98 9.38 15.85
CA ALA A 212 7.50 9.71 17.19
C ALA A 212 6.84 8.49 17.86
N VAL A 213 6.03 7.72 17.13
CA VAL A 213 5.45 6.46 17.62
C VAL A 213 6.55 5.46 17.98
N GLU A 214 7.50 5.23 17.07
CA GLU A 214 8.61 4.31 17.30
C GLU A 214 9.51 4.73 18.46
N TYR A 215 9.84 6.00 18.54
CA TYR A 215 10.64 6.54 19.64
C TYR A 215 9.93 6.34 20.99
N THR A 216 8.61 6.58 21.03
CA THR A 216 7.78 6.31 22.23
C THR A 216 7.88 4.84 22.64
N LEU A 217 7.94 3.93 21.67
CA LEU A 217 8.13 2.48 21.87
C LEU A 217 9.58 2.06 22.17
N GLY A 218 10.52 3.00 22.27
CA GLY A 218 11.94 2.70 22.50
C GLY A 218 12.67 2.16 21.26
N ILE A 219 12.05 2.23 20.08
CA ILE A 219 12.63 1.82 18.81
C ILE A 219 13.48 2.97 18.29
N GLN A 220 14.79 2.77 18.29
CA GLN A 220 15.75 3.81 17.92
C GLN A 220 16.42 3.49 16.58
N TRP A 221 16.62 4.54 15.79
CA TRP A 221 17.52 4.53 14.64
C TRP A 221 18.79 5.28 15.03
N ASN A 222 19.97 4.75 14.71
CA ASN A 222 21.27 5.32 15.11
C ASN A 222 21.52 6.77 14.59
N HIS A 223 20.62 7.30 13.76
CA HIS A 223 20.62 8.67 13.24
C HIS A 223 19.34 9.46 13.53
N VAL A 224 18.51 9.09 14.52
CA VAL A 224 17.54 10.06 15.04
C VAL A 224 18.36 11.25 15.56
N PRO A 225 18.03 12.51 15.20
CA PRO A 225 18.80 13.66 15.65
C PRO A 225 19.02 13.58 17.17
N TRP A 226 20.26 13.80 17.61
CA TRP A 226 20.70 13.83 19.02
C TRP A 226 19.86 14.77 19.93
N THR A 227 18.85 15.45 19.38
CA THR A 227 17.93 16.39 20.01
C THR A 227 16.61 15.77 20.48
N TRP A 228 16.31 14.51 20.17
CA TRP A 228 15.14 13.81 20.73
C TRP A 228 15.28 13.20 22.16
N PRO A 229 16.40 13.30 22.93
CA PRO A 229 16.63 12.51 24.15
C PRO A 229 15.80 12.93 25.37
N LYS A 230 14.73 13.72 25.18
CA LYS A 230 13.80 14.13 26.24
C LYS A 230 12.37 13.60 26.07
N MET A 231 12.07 12.81 25.03
CA MET A 231 10.82 12.07 25.01
C MET A 231 10.93 10.90 25.99
N THR A 232 9.89 10.69 26.80
CA THR A 232 9.84 9.61 27.79
C THR A 232 9.86 8.26 27.06
N ILE A 233 10.98 7.56 27.11
CA ILE A 233 11.07 6.17 26.65
C ILE A 233 10.29 5.32 27.64
N ILE A 234 9.39 4.46 27.13
CA ILE A 234 8.65 3.50 27.95
C ILE A 234 9.63 2.74 28.84
N THR A 235 9.37 2.78 30.13
CA THR A 235 9.91 1.84 31.12
C THR A 235 8.81 0.82 31.43
N ASP A 236 9.16 -0.31 32.03
CA ASP A 236 8.32 -1.51 32.26
C ASP A 236 7.02 -1.30 33.08
N THR A 237 6.44 -0.09 33.15
CA THR A 237 5.23 0.24 33.91
C THR A 237 4.26 1.22 33.23
N THR A 238 4.48 1.68 31.99
CA THR A 238 3.64 2.72 31.35
C THR A 238 2.77 2.22 30.21
N ASN A 239 1.47 2.53 30.26
CA ASN A 239 0.49 2.38 29.16
C ASN A 239 0.97 3.17 27.92
N PHE A 240 0.99 2.56 26.72
CA PHE A 240 1.49 3.20 25.51
C PHE A 240 0.75 4.49 25.17
N THR A 241 -0.57 4.51 25.36
CA THR A 241 -1.35 5.71 25.03
C THR A 241 -1.00 6.87 25.95
N ALA A 242 -0.76 6.59 27.24
CA ALA A 242 -0.24 7.58 28.18
C ALA A 242 1.20 8.02 27.83
N ALA A 243 2.05 7.11 27.34
CA ALA A 243 3.39 7.46 26.88
C ALA A 243 3.34 8.36 25.64
N LEU A 244 2.44 8.06 24.69
CA LEU A 244 2.23 8.85 23.49
C LEU A 244 1.69 10.24 23.82
N GLU A 245 0.71 10.34 24.72
CA GLU A 245 0.21 11.63 25.24
C GLU A 245 1.32 12.46 25.90
N ASN A 246 2.25 11.82 26.62
CA ASN A 246 3.39 12.50 27.24
C ASN A 246 4.50 12.87 26.23
N ALA A 247 4.55 12.22 25.07
CA ALA A 247 5.45 12.58 23.97
C ALA A 247 4.94 13.81 23.21
N VAL A 248 3.62 14.05 23.18
CA VAL A 248 2.99 15.17 22.46
C VAL A 248 3.61 16.53 22.80
N PRO A 249 3.88 16.95 24.05
CA PRO A 249 4.44 18.28 24.34
C PRO A 249 5.88 18.52 23.86
N SER A 250 6.54 17.52 23.25
CA SER A 250 7.92 17.62 22.78
C SER A 250 8.12 18.84 21.86
N PRO A 251 9.08 19.74 22.15
CA PRO A 251 9.36 20.92 21.32
C PRO A 251 9.99 20.56 19.97
N PHE A 252 10.35 19.29 19.76
CA PHE A 252 10.98 18.78 18.54
C PHE A 252 9.96 18.26 17.52
N LEU A 253 8.71 18.05 17.95
CA LEU A 253 7.61 17.74 17.07
C LEU A 253 6.91 19.04 16.69
N ASN A 254 6.67 19.23 15.40
CA ASN A 254 5.92 20.40 14.96
C ASN A 254 4.45 20.32 15.45
N PRO A 255 3.72 21.45 15.50
CA PRO A 255 2.36 21.49 16.04
C PRO A 255 1.39 20.49 15.40
N GLU A 256 1.53 20.26 14.09
CA GLU A 256 0.65 19.36 13.34
C GLU A 256 0.86 17.90 13.74
N VAL A 257 2.12 17.45 13.79
CA VAL A 257 2.48 16.10 14.26
C VAL A 257 1.98 15.86 15.68
N ARG A 258 2.12 16.85 16.57
CA ARG A 258 1.62 16.78 17.95
C ARG A 258 0.11 16.60 18.00
N SER A 259 -0.63 17.33 17.17
CA SER A 259 -2.08 17.21 17.09
C SER A 259 -2.49 15.83 16.60
N ALA A 260 -1.88 15.34 15.52
CA ALA A 260 -2.20 14.03 14.94
C ALA A 260 -1.94 12.88 15.92
N LEU A 261 -0.81 12.91 16.65
CA LEU A 261 -0.52 11.91 17.69
C LEU A 261 -1.55 11.94 18.82
N LYS A 262 -1.97 13.14 19.25
CA LYS A 262 -3.00 13.29 20.28
C LYS A 262 -4.34 12.72 19.83
N ASP A 263 -4.75 13.00 18.60
CA ASP A 263 -6.05 12.55 18.08
C ASP A 263 -6.06 11.05 17.73
N ALA A 264 -4.88 10.45 17.53
CA ALA A 264 -4.73 9.00 17.37
C ALA A 264 -4.91 8.21 18.68
N VAL A 265 -4.66 8.81 19.86
CA VAL A 265 -4.73 8.12 21.15
C VAL A 265 -6.10 7.47 21.43
N PRO A 266 -7.24 8.20 21.39
CA PRO A 266 -8.54 7.57 21.66
C PRO A 266 -8.88 6.48 20.64
N ILE A 267 -8.47 6.64 19.38
CA ILE A 267 -8.67 5.67 18.31
C ILE A 267 -7.89 4.38 18.60
N LEU A 268 -6.63 4.51 19.03
CA LEU A 268 -5.80 3.37 19.43
C LEU A 268 -6.42 2.60 20.58
N VAL A 269 -6.92 3.29 21.62
CA VAL A 269 -7.63 2.60 22.73
C VAL A 269 -8.81 1.80 22.20
N GLN A 270 -9.63 2.40 21.33
CA GLN A 270 -10.80 1.74 20.75
C GLN A 270 -10.43 0.50 19.93
N ILE A 271 -9.51 0.64 18.98
CA ILE A 271 -9.06 -0.47 18.13
C ILE A 271 -8.38 -1.56 18.98
N GLY A 272 -7.65 -1.18 20.02
CA GLY A 272 -7.06 -2.12 20.97
C GLY A 272 -8.08 -3.04 21.60
N LEU A 273 -9.17 -2.46 22.11
CA LEU A 273 -10.28 -3.21 22.70
C LEU A 273 -10.97 -4.09 21.65
N GLU A 274 -11.20 -3.55 20.46
CA GLU A 274 -11.81 -4.26 19.32
C GLU A 274 -10.98 -5.48 18.88
N LEU A 275 -9.65 -5.35 18.82
CA LEU A 275 -8.73 -6.39 18.38
C LEU A 275 -8.27 -7.33 19.51
N GLY A 276 -8.77 -7.14 20.73
CA GLY A 276 -8.43 -7.96 21.90
C GLY A 276 -6.99 -7.74 22.40
N LEU A 277 -6.40 -6.58 22.13
CA LEU A 277 -5.06 -6.19 22.60
C LEU A 277 -5.11 -5.72 24.05
N ASN A 278 -5.32 -6.67 24.96
CA ASN A 278 -5.39 -6.42 26.41
C ASN A 278 -4.09 -5.80 26.98
N ASP A 279 -2.96 -5.95 26.28
CA ASP A 279 -1.63 -5.45 26.68
C ASP A 279 -1.32 -4.03 26.19
N MET A 280 -2.20 -3.34 25.43
CA MET A 280 -1.93 -1.93 25.11
C MET A 280 -1.95 -1.03 26.36
N THR A 281 -2.56 -1.50 27.45
CA THR A 281 -2.64 -0.84 28.75
C THR A 281 -1.62 -1.33 29.77
N HIS A 282 -0.89 -2.42 29.50
CA HIS A 282 0.06 -3.04 30.43
C HIS A 282 1.36 -3.46 29.75
N THR A 283 2.48 -2.89 30.23
CA THR A 283 3.87 -3.40 30.12
C THR A 283 4.19 -4.21 28.87
N PHE A 284 4.63 -3.54 27.81
CA PHE A 284 5.19 -4.20 26.63
C PHE A 284 6.46 -4.94 27.03
N GLY A 285 6.37 -6.27 27.18
CA GLY A 285 7.51 -7.10 27.50
C GLY A 285 8.64 -6.90 26.49
N SER A 286 9.87 -6.89 27.00
CA SER A 286 11.15 -6.72 26.30
C SER A 286 11.49 -7.84 25.28
N HIS A 287 10.51 -8.48 24.67
CA HIS A 287 10.66 -9.77 23.97
C HIS A 287 10.75 -9.67 22.44
N TYR A 288 10.69 -8.48 21.86
CA TYR A 288 10.82 -8.31 20.42
C TYR A 288 11.91 -7.28 20.10
N SER A 289 12.98 -7.73 19.43
CA SER A 289 13.88 -6.82 18.73
C SER A 289 13.08 -6.16 17.62
N ARG A 290 12.71 -4.89 17.77
CA ARG A 290 11.91 -4.15 16.79
C ARG A 290 12.83 -3.22 15.99
N GLU A 291 12.88 -3.43 14.69
CA GLU A 291 13.54 -2.50 13.76
C GLU A 291 12.58 -1.38 13.36
N PRO A 292 13.09 -0.17 13.04
CA PRO A 292 12.26 0.89 12.48
C PRO A 292 11.61 0.47 11.15
N LEU A 293 10.34 0.83 10.97
CA LEU A 293 9.62 0.66 9.70
C LEU A 293 10.25 1.53 8.63
N TYR A 294 10.30 1.02 7.41
CA TYR A 294 10.60 1.84 6.23
C TYR A 294 9.42 2.78 5.97
N THR A 295 9.69 4.08 5.86
CA THR A 295 8.71 5.04 5.32
C THR A 295 8.83 5.04 3.81
N SER A 296 7.75 4.68 3.11
CA SER A 296 7.71 4.59 1.64
C SER A 296 6.99 5.78 1.01
N PHE A 297 7.42 6.17 -0.18
CA PHE A 297 6.85 7.28 -0.96
C PHE A 297 6.93 6.95 -2.43
N MET A 298 5.99 7.47 -3.22
CA MET A 298 6.21 7.59 -4.66
C MET A 298 7.55 8.28 -4.95
N ASP A 299 8.26 7.78 -5.94
CA ASP A 299 9.58 8.26 -6.37
C ASP A 299 9.51 9.75 -6.74
N ILE A 300 10.64 10.46 -6.60
CA ILE A 300 10.72 11.89 -6.92
C ILE A 300 10.26 12.19 -8.36
N ASN A 301 10.44 11.23 -9.28
CA ASN A 301 10.05 11.38 -10.68
C ASN A 301 8.54 11.19 -10.92
N TRP A 302 7.76 10.81 -9.89
CA TRP A 302 6.31 10.69 -10.00
C TRP A 302 5.64 12.03 -10.34
N GLN A 303 6.10 13.10 -9.71
CA GLN A 303 5.54 14.44 -9.93
C GLN A 303 6.44 15.29 -10.85
N TYR A 304 5.81 16.11 -11.68
CA TYR A 304 6.46 17.15 -12.47
C TYR A 304 6.05 18.55 -11.97
N ASN A 305 6.67 19.60 -12.54
CA ASN A 305 6.47 21.01 -12.15
C ASN A 305 6.90 21.37 -10.72
N SER A 306 8.18 21.19 -10.41
CA SER A 306 8.78 21.50 -9.09
C SER A 306 8.23 20.65 -7.95
N PRO A 307 8.36 19.31 -8.04
CA PRO A 307 7.87 18.42 -7.01
C PRO A 307 8.64 18.58 -5.68
N PRO A 308 7.99 18.34 -4.52
CA PRO A 308 8.73 18.11 -3.29
C PRO A 308 9.62 16.87 -3.45
N ASN A 309 10.80 16.89 -2.85
CA ASN A 309 11.68 15.75 -2.83
C ASN A 309 11.41 14.92 -1.56
N PRO A 310 10.90 13.67 -1.65
CA PRO A 310 10.60 12.88 -0.46
C PRO A 310 11.84 12.55 0.39
N SER A 311 13.05 12.64 -0.18
CA SER A 311 14.30 12.53 0.59
C SER A 311 14.52 13.71 1.56
N ASP A 312 13.87 14.86 1.37
CA ASP A 312 13.89 15.97 2.34
C ASP A 312 13.16 15.61 3.64
N ALA A 313 12.33 14.56 3.62
CA ALA A 313 11.68 14.00 4.80
C ALA A 313 12.52 12.93 5.51
N GLN A 314 13.72 12.59 5.00
CA GLN A 314 14.48 11.43 5.45
C GLN A 314 14.86 11.51 6.94
N MET A 315 14.25 10.61 7.72
CA MET A 315 14.62 10.31 9.09
C MET A 315 14.34 8.82 9.31
N GLY A 316 15.40 8.00 9.39
CA GLY A 316 15.26 6.54 9.40
C GLY A 316 15.29 5.91 7.99
N PRO A 317 15.00 4.60 7.89
CA PRO A 317 14.96 3.91 6.61
C PRO A 317 13.81 4.42 5.73
N GLN A 318 14.09 4.59 4.44
CA GLN A 318 13.12 5.00 3.43
C GLN A 318 13.15 4.05 2.24
N ALA A 319 12.00 3.89 1.60
CA ALA A 319 11.84 3.23 0.30
C ALA A 319 11.19 4.23 -0.67
N TYR A 320 11.49 4.08 -1.96
CA TYR A 320 10.89 4.88 -3.03
C TYR A 320 10.19 3.94 -3.99
N ASP A 321 8.90 4.18 -4.18
CA ASP A 321 8.00 3.38 -5.00
C ASP A 321 7.86 4.01 -6.39
N ASN A 322 8.05 3.19 -7.42
CA ASN A 322 7.82 3.60 -8.80
C ASN A 322 6.83 2.65 -9.45
N HIS A 323 5.86 3.22 -10.16
CA HIS A 323 4.87 2.45 -10.91
C HIS A 323 5.14 2.59 -12.41
N LEU A 324 5.27 1.46 -13.10
CA LEU A 324 5.52 1.47 -14.54
C LEU A 324 4.59 0.52 -15.27
N TYR A 325 3.63 1.13 -15.96
CA TYR A 325 2.70 0.43 -16.83
C TYR A 325 2.89 0.91 -18.26
N TYR A 326 3.40 0.04 -19.13
CA TYR A 326 3.54 0.36 -20.54
C TYR A 326 2.20 0.49 -21.27
N SER A 327 1.13 -0.08 -20.69
CA SER A 327 -0.24 0.08 -21.18
C SER A 327 -0.81 1.48 -20.97
N PHE A 328 -0.11 2.34 -20.20
CA PHE A 328 -0.52 3.69 -19.84
C PHE A 328 0.64 4.68 -20.05
N GLY A 329 0.34 5.98 -20.04
CA GLY A 329 1.37 7.04 -20.03
C GLY A 329 2.21 7.22 -21.30
N GLY A 330 2.11 6.33 -22.30
CA GLY A 330 2.83 6.47 -23.57
C GLY A 330 4.34 6.25 -23.44
N VAL A 331 4.77 5.31 -22.59
CA VAL A 331 6.19 5.01 -22.30
C VAL A 331 6.98 4.65 -23.56
N ALA A 332 6.36 3.92 -24.48
CA ALA A 332 6.92 3.50 -25.75
C ALA A 332 5.81 3.25 -26.77
N ASP A 333 6.15 3.21 -28.06
CA ASP A 333 5.20 2.84 -29.10
C ASP A 333 4.61 1.43 -28.83
N PRO A 334 3.32 1.18 -29.15
CA PRO A 334 2.62 -0.04 -28.76
C PRO A 334 2.97 -1.22 -29.67
N ASN A 335 4.23 -1.66 -29.61
CA ASN A 335 4.74 -2.83 -30.31
C ASN A 335 5.86 -3.51 -29.51
N GLU A 336 6.12 -4.78 -29.84
CA GLU A 336 7.09 -5.61 -29.13
C GLU A 336 8.50 -5.02 -29.13
N GLN A 337 8.95 -4.45 -30.25
CA GLN A 337 10.31 -3.91 -30.38
C GLN A 337 10.51 -2.70 -29.48
N ALA A 338 9.63 -1.71 -29.54
CA ALA A 338 9.75 -0.48 -28.76
C ALA A 338 9.66 -0.74 -27.24
N TYR A 339 8.78 -1.67 -26.81
CA TYR A 339 8.70 -2.07 -25.41
C TYR A 339 10.02 -2.71 -24.93
N MET A 340 10.56 -3.64 -25.71
CA MET A 340 11.83 -4.33 -25.39
C MET A 340 13.03 -3.37 -25.40
N GLU A 341 13.14 -2.49 -26.39
CA GLU A 341 14.19 -1.46 -26.47
C GLU A 341 14.13 -0.53 -25.25
N SER A 342 12.94 -0.09 -24.87
CA SER A 342 12.71 0.79 -23.72
C SER A 342 13.11 0.13 -22.40
N ILE A 343 12.61 -1.09 -22.11
CA ILE A 343 12.88 -1.73 -20.81
C ILE A 343 14.33 -2.22 -20.68
N CYS A 344 14.94 -2.68 -21.78
CA CYS A 344 16.29 -3.21 -21.75
C CYS A 344 17.35 -2.10 -21.68
N SER A 345 17.05 -0.92 -22.21
CA SER A 345 17.93 0.26 -22.16
C SER A 345 17.83 1.01 -20.82
N ASN A 346 16.67 0.98 -20.18
CA ASN A 346 16.46 1.66 -18.91
C ASN A 346 16.88 0.76 -17.72
N SER A 347 17.51 1.39 -16.72
CA SER A 347 17.83 0.73 -15.44
C SER A 347 17.15 1.52 -14.34
N PRO A 348 16.14 0.97 -13.66
CA PRO A 348 15.42 1.76 -12.68
C PRO A 348 15.62 1.26 -11.23
N LEU A 349 15.11 2.08 -10.30
CA LEU A 349 15.03 1.87 -8.86
C LEU A 349 13.97 0.79 -8.52
N VAL A 350 13.55 0.69 -7.26
CA VAL A 350 12.51 -0.26 -6.80
C VAL A 350 11.19 -0.01 -7.53
N PHE A 351 10.46 -1.08 -7.89
CA PHE A 351 9.13 -1.00 -8.51
C PHE A 351 8.05 -1.57 -7.61
N GLY A 352 7.16 -0.74 -7.08
CA GLY A 352 6.02 -1.20 -6.29
C GLY A 352 4.81 -1.59 -7.13
N GLU A 353 4.74 -1.15 -8.39
CA GLU A 353 3.71 -1.64 -9.32
C GLU A 353 4.18 -1.74 -10.78
N TRP A 354 3.83 -2.85 -11.41
CA TRP A 354 3.99 -3.13 -12.84
C TRP A 354 3.14 -4.35 -13.23
N ALA A 355 2.83 -4.50 -14.52
CA ALA A 355 2.07 -5.64 -15.04
C ALA A 355 2.63 -6.12 -16.40
N LEU A 356 2.03 -7.20 -16.93
CA LEU A 356 2.32 -7.66 -18.30
C LEU A 356 1.38 -7.01 -19.34
N SER A 357 0.60 -6.01 -18.94
CA SER A 357 -0.37 -5.33 -19.80
C SER A 357 0.30 -4.63 -20.97
N THR A 358 -0.36 -4.67 -22.13
CA THR A 358 0.13 -4.11 -23.39
C THR A 358 -0.98 -3.36 -24.12
N ASN A 359 -0.64 -2.33 -24.89
CA ASN A 359 -1.61 -1.67 -25.80
C ASN A 359 -1.71 -2.35 -27.19
N PHE A 360 -1.23 -3.59 -27.31
CA PHE A 360 -1.32 -4.40 -28.51
C PHE A 360 -1.63 -5.86 -28.13
N ALA A 361 -2.08 -6.65 -29.11
CA ALA A 361 -2.39 -8.07 -28.93
C ALA A 361 -1.09 -8.89 -28.81
N ALA A 362 -0.50 -8.90 -27.61
CA ALA A 362 0.71 -9.65 -27.30
C ALA A 362 0.47 -11.17 -27.38
N THR A 363 1.43 -11.92 -27.95
CA THR A 363 1.46 -13.38 -27.90
C THR A 363 1.94 -13.89 -26.54
N ASP A 364 1.65 -15.15 -26.19
CA ASP A 364 2.15 -15.78 -24.95
C ASP A 364 3.68 -15.87 -24.94
N GLU A 365 4.29 -16.11 -26.11
CA GLU A 365 5.74 -16.09 -26.29
C GLU A 365 6.31 -14.70 -25.96
N PHE A 366 5.68 -13.64 -26.47
CA PHE A 366 6.08 -12.28 -26.12
C PHE A 366 5.86 -11.99 -24.64
N LEU A 367 4.74 -12.38 -24.03
CA LEU A 367 4.51 -12.11 -22.59
C LEU A 367 5.54 -12.80 -21.69
N ARG A 368 5.97 -14.01 -22.03
CA ARG A 368 7.08 -14.68 -21.32
C ARG A 368 8.40 -13.92 -21.47
N LYS A 369 8.72 -13.48 -22.68
CA LYS A 369 9.91 -12.63 -22.94
C LYS A 369 9.82 -11.29 -22.20
N TRP A 370 8.65 -10.68 -22.21
CA TRP A 370 8.35 -9.38 -21.60
C TRP A 370 8.46 -9.44 -20.08
N ALA A 371 7.96 -10.51 -19.47
CA ALA A 371 8.11 -10.81 -18.05
C ALA A 371 9.60 -10.85 -17.63
N ASP A 372 10.44 -11.59 -18.36
CA ASP A 372 11.86 -11.69 -18.05
C ASP A 372 12.60 -10.37 -18.21
N ALA A 373 12.28 -9.60 -19.27
CA ALA A 373 12.91 -8.31 -19.53
C ALA A 373 12.60 -7.29 -18.41
N GLN A 374 11.33 -7.20 -18.00
CA GLN A 374 10.91 -6.37 -16.88
C GLN A 374 11.56 -6.82 -15.56
N LYS A 375 11.47 -8.12 -15.20
CA LYS A 375 12.12 -8.65 -13.99
C LYS A 375 13.62 -8.38 -13.97
N ARG A 376 14.32 -8.56 -15.10
CA ARG A 376 15.75 -8.27 -15.23
C ARG A 376 16.04 -6.80 -14.95
N ALA A 377 15.24 -5.88 -15.50
CA ALA A 377 15.41 -4.45 -15.27
C ALA A 377 15.20 -4.09 -13.79
N TYR A 378 14.09 -4.56 -13.20
CA TYR A 378 13.67 -4.17 -11.86
C TYR A 378 14.51 -4.82 -10.75
N THR A 379 15.04 -6.02 -11.00
CA THR A 379 15.95 -6.69 -10.06
C THR A 379 17.32 -6.01 -9.97
N LYS A 380 17.65 -5.04 -10.84
CA LYS A 380 18.83 -4.17 -10.65
C LYS A 380 18.69 -3.27 -9.42
N GLY A 381 17.46 -2.81 -9.13
CA GLY A 381 17.11 -2.05 -7.92
C GLY A 381 16.94 -2.94 -6.67
N ALA A 382 16.12 -2.56 -5.69
CA ALA A 382 15.87 -3.42 -4.51
C ALA A 382 14.90 -4.58 -4.81
N GLY A 383 14.32 -4.66 -6.01
CA GLY A 383 13.38 -5.70 -6.40
C GLY A 383 12.13 -5.12 -7.05
N TRP A 384 11.06 -5.91 -7.04
CA TRP A 384 9.80 -5.58 -7.72
C TRP A 384 8.59 -6.14 -6.98
N ILE A 385 7.45 -5.49 -7.17
CA ILE A 385 6.14 -5.89 -6.66
C ILE A 385 5.15 -5.85 -7.84
N PHE A 386 4.63 -7.01 -8.24
CA PHE A 386 3.75 -7.13 -9.40
C PHE A 386 2.31 -6.72 -9.06
N TRP A 387 1.66 -5.94 -9.91
CA TRP A 387 0.22 -5.70 -9.84
C TRP A 387 -0.51 -6.65 -10.79
N ASN A 388 -1.22 -7.68 -10.32
CA ASN A 388 -1.59 -8.02 -8.93
C ASN A 388 -1.34 -9.52 -8.63
N PHE A 389 -1.48 -9.96 -7.37
CA PHE A 389 -1.40 -11.40 -7.05
C PHE A 389 -2.41 -12.23 -7.85
N LYS A 390 -3.65 -11.73 -7.96
CA LYS A 390 -4.70 -12.27 -8.80
C LYS A 390 -5.71 -11.22 -9.28
N VAL A 391 -6.44 -11.59 -10.32
CA VAL A 391 -7.70 -10.96 -10.75
C VAL A 391 -8.71 -12.09 -11.00
N GLU A 392 -9.98 -11.76 -11.08
CA GLU A 392 -11.05 -12.71 -11.29
C GLU A 392 -10.90 -13.43 -12.64
N ILE A 393 -11.20 -14.73 -12.65
CA ILE A 393 -11.32 -15.53 -13.87
C ILE A 393 -12.82 -15.81 -14.06
N SER A 394 -13.45 -15.02 -14.92
CA SER A 394 -14.87 -15.13 -15.26
C SER A 394 -15.09 -14.78 -16.72
N THR A 395 -16.27 -15.12 -17.26
CA THR A 395 -16.66 -14.70 -18.62
C THR A 395 -16.60 -13.18 -18.78
N LEU A 396 -16.94 -12.43 -17.71
CA LEU A 396 -16.98 -10.98 -17.74
C LEU A 396 -15.58 -10.35 -17.65
N ALA A 397 -14.66 -10.96 -16.89
CA ALA A 397 -13.27 -10.54 -16.82
C ALA A 397 -12.50 -10.85 -18.12
N GLY A 398 -13.02 -11.74 -18.98
CA GLY A 398 -12.34 -12.15 -20.19
C GLY A 398 -11.00 -12.80 -19.87
N ASP A 399 -9.93 -12.36 -20.54
CA ASP A 399 -8.57 -12.87 -20.33
C ASP A 399 -7.69 -11.87 -19.57
N LEU A 400 -8.28 -11.06 -18.69
CA LEU A 400 -7.55 -10.08 -17.86
C LEU A 400 -6.44 -10.74 -17.04
N ALA A 401 -6.70 -11.93 -16.48
CA ALA A 401 -5.75 -12.69 -15.67
C ALA A 401 -4.45 -13.02 -16.40
N ARG A 402 -4.48 -13.10 -17.74
CA ARG A 402 -3.28 -13.34 -18.56
C ARG A 402 -2.20 -12.26 -18.36
N GLN A 403 -2.60 -11.02 -18.08
CA GLN A 403 -1.67 -9.89 -17.99
C GLN A 403 -1.58 -9.25 -16.60
N TRP A 404 -2.58 -9.49 -15.74
CA TRP A 404 -2.75 -8.82 -14.45
C TRP A 404 -2.74 -9.75 -13.23
N SER A 405 -2.66 -11.07 -13.43
CA SER A 405 -2.55 -12.04 -12.32
C SER A 405 -1.17 -12.70 -12.33
N TYR A 406 -0.39 -12.44 -11.29
CA TYR A 406 0.93 -13.04 -11.10
C TYR A 406 0.85 -14.57 -11.04
N LEU A 407 -0.08 -15.09 -10.23
CA LEU A 407 -0.26 -16.53 -10.04
C LEU A 407 -0.68 -17.22 -11.35
N GLU A 408 -1.49 -16.56 -12.18
CA GLU A 408 -1.82 -17.07 -13.52
C GLU A 408 -0.61 -17.01 -14.46
N GLY A 409 0.19 -15.95 -14.40
CA GLY A 409 1.45 -15.85 -15.15
C GLY A 409 2.45 -16.97 -14.80
N VAL A 410 2.52 -17.39 -13.53
CA VAL A 410 3.31 -18.57 -13.12
C VAL A 410 2.73 -19.85 -13.71
N LYS A 411 1.41 -20.06 -13.65
CA LYS A 411 0.73 -21.23 -14.23
C LYS A 411 0.92 -21.34 -15.74
N ARG A 412 0.91 -20.21 -16.45
CA ARG A 412 1.13 -20.13 -17.90
C ARG A 412 2.60 -20.19 -18.31
N GLY A 413 3.53 -20.17 -17.35
CA GLY A 413 4.98 -20.22 -17.62
C GLY A 413 5.54 -18.89 -18.15
N PHE A 414 4.85 -17.77 -17.93
CA PHE A 414 5.41 -16.43 -18.17
C PHE A 414 6.44 -16.10 -17.09
N PHE A 415 6.16 -16.51 -15.85
CA PHE A 415 7.07 -16.40 -14.72
C PHE A 415 7.62 -17.75 -14.31
N THR A 416 8.87 -17.77 -13.84
CA THR A 416 9.49 -18.91 -13.15
C THR A 416 8.88 -19.08 -11.76
N ARG A 417 8.88 -20.32 -11.23
CA ARG A 417 8.46 -20.60 -9.84
C ARG A 417 9.37 -19.96 -8.79
N ASP A 418 10.68 -19.93 -9.05
CA ASP A 418 11.60 -19.13 -8.26
C ASP A 418 11.60 -17.71 -8.85
N PRO A 419 11.06 -16.69 -8.15
CA PRO A 419 10.93 -15.35 -8.70
C PRO A 419 12.28 -14.66 -8.90
N SER A 420 13.37 -15.17 -8.32
CA SER A 420 14.73 -14.66 -8.56
C SER A 420 15.30 -15.05 -9.93
N GLN A 421 14.76 -16.08 -10.57
CA GLN A 421 15.23 -16.59 -11.85
C GLN A 421 14.51 -15.93 -13.04
N LEU A 422 15.13 -16.02 -14.22
CA LEU A 422 14.54 -15.65 -15.51
C LEU A 422 14.39 -16.93 -16.34
N ASN A 423 13.40 -16.99 -17.24
CA ASN A 423 13.34 -18.08 -18.21
C ASN A 423 14.45 -17.94 -19.28
N ASP A 424 14.80 -16.71 -19.64
CA ASP A 424 15.91 -16.37 -20.54
C ASP A 424 16.80 -15.28 -19.91
N THR A 425 18.03 -15.63 -19.57
CA THR A 425 19.03 -14.70 -19.02
C THR A 425 19.67 -13.79 -20.07
N HIS A 426 19.39 -13.99 -21.36
CA HIS A 426 19.91 -13.21 -22.50
C HIS A 426 18.82 -12.38 -23.18
N VAL A 427 17.65 -12.26 -22.56
CA VAL A 427 16.43 -11.63 -23.11
C VAL A 427 16.62 -10.21 -23.67
N CYS A 428 17.63 -9.48 -23.16
CA CYS A 428 17.95 -8.11 -23.55
C CYS A 428 19.16 -7.97 -24.49
N ASP A 429 19.87 -9.04 -24.82
CA ASP A 429 21.16 -8.96 -25.53
C ASP A 429 21.01 -8.36 -26.94
N GLY A 430 19.86 -8.52 -27.58
CA GLY A 430 19.54 -7.92 -28.89
C GLY A 430 19.03 -6.48 -28.85
N TYR A 431 18.90 -5.88 -27.66
CA TYR A 431 18.25 -4.58 -27.45
C TYR A 431 19.15 -3.54 -26.77
N ILE A 432 20.33 -3.96 -26.30
CA ILE A 432 21.33 -3.08 -25.69
C ILE A 432 22.32 -2.71 -26.80
N GLN A 433 22.38 -1.43 -27.17
CA GLN A 433 23.40 -0.87 -28.08
C GLN A 433 24.63 -0.38 -27.33
#